data_AF-A0A1M2ZBJ1-F1
#
_entry.id   AF-A0A1M2ZBJ1-F1
#
_cell.length_a   1.000
_cell.length_b   1.000
_cell.length_c   1.000
_cell.angle_alpha   90.00
_cell.angle_beta   90.00
_cell.angle_gamma   90.00
#
_symmetry.space_group_name_H-M   'P 1'
#
loop_
_entity.id
_entity.type
_entity.pdbx_description
1 polymer ?
#
loop_
_entity_poly.entity_id
_entity_poly.type
_entity_poly.pdbx_seq_one_letter_code
_entity_poly.pdbx_strand_id
1 'polypeptide(L)'
;MEELFVETEKGKLPIDEKIVKKYTLKQGLSTPFTGKKIVNQKGQAVIEKPAREQVTLDDGGLDDGVNLSTSEILDLIEGTDSYT
;
A
#
# COMPACT_ATOMS: atom_id res chain seq x y z
N MET A 1 -0.47 9.77 -23.70
CA MET A 1 0.05 9.22 -22.43
C MET A 1 0.17 10.37 -21.47
N GLU A 2 -0.17 10.18 -20.19
CA GLU A 2 -0.10 11.25 -19.19
C GLU A 2 1.35 11.45 -18.73
N GLU A 3 1.78 12.70 -18.65
CA GLU A 3 3.08 13.07 -18.07
C GLU A 3 3.00 12.98 -16.54
N LEU A 4 3.85 12.14 -15.97
CA LEU A 4 3.93 11.89 -14.53
C LEU A 4 5.18 12.55 -13.94
N PHE A 5 5.02 13.03 -12.71
CA PHE A 5 6.06 13.74 -11.97
C PHE A 5 6.15 13.17 -10.56
N VAL A 6 7.35 13.14 -9.98
CA VAL A 6 7.54 12.86 -8.55
C VAL A 6 7.49 14.16 -7.78
N GLU A 7 6.60 14.26 -6.80
CA GLU A 7 6.54 15.40 -5.88
C GLU A 7 7.68 15.31 -4.87
N THR A 8 8.61 16.25 -4.92
CA THR A 8 9.73 16.38 -3.98
C THR A 8 9.67 17.72 -3.25
N GLU A 9 10.40 17.86 -2.14
CA GLU A 9 10.48 19.12 -1.39
C GLU A 9 11.10 20.26 -2.22
N LYS A 10 11.88 19.92 -3.25
CA LYS A 10 12.52 20.87 -4.18
C LYS A 10 11.68 21.15 -5.42
N GLY A 11 10.48 20.57 -5.53
CA GLY A 11 9.59 20.71 -6.68
C GLY A 11 9.22 19.39 -7.35
N LYS A 12 8.73 19.47 -8.58
CA LYS A 12 8.24 18.33 -9.35
C LYS A 12 9.33 17.82 -10.29
N LEU A 13 9.66 16.54 -10.20
CA LEU A 13 10.66 15.91 -11.06
C LEU A 13 9.96 15.08 -12.16
N PRO A 14 10.15 15.39 -13.45
CA PRO A 14 9.50 14.65 -14.54
C PRO A 14 10.00 13.20 -14.60
N ILE A 15 9.10 12.26 -14.82
CA ILE A 15 9.40 10.85 -15.01
C ILE A 15 9.43 10.55 -16.51
N ASP A 16 10.50 9.90 -16.98
CA ASP A 16 10.62 9.47 -18.37
C ASP A 16 9.49 8.48 -18.74
N GLU A 17 8.85 8.71 -19.88
CA GLU A 17 7.76 7.87 -20.39
C GLU A 17 8.15 6.40 -20.53
N LYS A 18 9.43 6.09 -20.77
CA LYS A 18 9.92 4.70 -20.82
C LYS A 18 9.77 4.00 -19.47
N ILE A 19 10.03 4.72 -18.37
CA ILE A 19 9.90 4.21 -17.01
C ILE A 19 8.41 4.05 -16.67
N VAL A 20 7.59 5.04 -17.04
CA VAL A 20 6.13 4.97 -16.86
C VAL A 20 5.55 3.73 -17.53
N LYS A 21 5.92 3.45 -18.78
CA LYS A 21 5.46 2.26 -19.51
C LYS A 21 6.02 0.96 -18.92
N LYS A 22 7.31 0.93 -18.57
CA LYS A 22 7.96 -0.28 -18.06
C LYS A 22 7.37 -0.76 -16.74
N TYR A 23 6.99 0.18 -15.87
CA TYR A 23 6.48 -0.11 -14.53
C TYR A 23 4.99 0.20 -14.36
N THR A 24 4.28 0.51 -15.45
CA THR A 24 2.85 0.86 -15.45
C THR A 24 2.51 1.88 -14.36
N LEU A 25 3.33 2.94 -14.26
CA LEU A 25 3.17 3.95 -13.22
C LEU A 25 1.87 4.72 -13.45
N LYS A 26 1.19 5.05 -12.34
CA LYS A 26 -0.02 5.85 -12.31
C LYS A 26 0.12 6.99 -11.30
N GLN A 27 -0.57 8.09 -11.55
CA GLN A 27 -0.74 9.15 -10.56
C GLN A 27 -1.37 8.59 -9.27
N GLY A 28 -0.96 9.11 -8.11
CA GLY A 28 -1.44 8.65 -6.80
C GLY A 28 -0.62 7.53 -6.16
N LEU A 29 0.29 6.88 -6.89
CA LEU A 29 1.22 5.90 -6.34
C LEU A 29 2.36 6.57 -5.57
N SER A 30 2.89 5.89 -4.55
CA SER A 30 4.13 6.29 -3.87
C SER A 30 5.31 5.51 -4.40
N THR A 31 6.43 6.19 -4.58
CA THR A 31 7.69 5.57 -5.00
C THR A 31 8.21 4.62 -3.91
N PRO A 32 8.72 3.42 -4.27
CA PRO A 32 9.11 2.42 -3.29
C PRO A 32 10.32 2.83 -2.44
N PHE A 33 11.25 3.61 -3.01
CA PHE A 33 12.50 3.95 -2.33
C PHE A 33 12.43 5.23 -1.49
N THR A 34 11.56 6.17 -1.87
CA THR A 34 11.51 7.49 -1.22
C THR A 34 10.16 7.81 -0.61
N GLY A 35 9.15 6.97 -0.81
CA GLY A 35 7.77 7.20 -0.36
C GLY A 35 7.06 8.38 -1.03
N LYS A 36 7.77 9.12 -1.90
CA LYS A 36 7.27 10.34 -2.54
C LYS A 36 6.17 10.01 -3.55
N LYS A 37 5.15 10.86 -3.60
CA LYS A 37 3.97 10.66 -4.44
C LYS A 37 4.23 10.99 -5.90
N ILE A 38 3.62 10.21 -6.77
CA ILE A 38 3.55 10.48 -8.20
C ILE A 38 2.31 11.34 -8.46
N VAL A 39 2.52 12.49 -9.08
CA VAL A 39 1.50 13.50 -9.40
C VAL A 39 1.48 13.75 -10.90
N ASN A 40 0.37 14.28 -11.41
CA ASN A 40 0.30 14.78 -12.78
C ASN A 40 0.97 16.17 -12.93
N GLN A 41 0.95 16.72 -14.15
CA GLN A 41 1.48 18.06 -14.45
C GLN A 41 0.91 19.15 -13.50
N LYS A 42 -0.37 19.05 -13.14
CA LYS A 42 -1.03 19.98 -12.21
C LYS A 42 -0.60 19.79 -10.76
N GLY A 43 0.14 18.74 -10.42
CA GLY A 43 0.52 18.39 -9.06
C GLY A 43 -0.60 17.66 -8.32
N GLN A 44 -1.58 17.15 -9.04
CA GLN A 44 -2.67 16.39 -8.44
C GLN A 44 -2.29 14.91 -8.46
N ALA A 45 -2.26 14.30 -7.27
CA ALA A 45 -2.29 12.86 -7.12
C ALA A 45 -3.77 12.45 -7.03
N VAL A 46 -4.37 12.09 -8.17
CA VAL A 46 -5.67 11.42 -8.12
C VAL A 46 -5.41 10.03 -7.57
N ILE A 47 -5.65 9.87 -6.28
CA ILE A 47 -5.78 8.55 -5.69
C ILE A 47 -7.09 8.04 -6.28
N GLU A 48 -7.01 7.21 -7.33
CA GLU A 48 -8.06 6.23 -7.56
C GLU A 48 -8.10 5.44 -6.26
N LYS A 49 -8.97 5.84 -5.32
CA LYS A 49 -9.34 4.95 -4.23
C LYS A 49 -9.78 3.71 -4.98
N PRO A 50 -9.14 2.53 -4.78
CA PRO A 50 -9.82 1.30 -5.19
C PRO A 50 -11.21 1.45 -4.58
N ALA A 51 -12.25 1.31 -5.40
CA ALA A 51 -13.61 1.40 -4.92
C ALA A 51 -13.62 0.57 -3.64
N ARG A 52 -13.65 1.25 -2.49
CA ARG A 52 -13.77 0.57 -1.22
C ARG A 52 -15.14 -0.04 -1.40
N GLU A 53 -15.20 -1.34 -1.65
CA GLU A 53 -16.18 -2.12 -0.93
C GLU A 53 -16.11 -1.55 0.48
N GLN A 54 -17.16 -0.83 0.84
CA GLN A 54 -17.35 -0.38 2.20
C GLN A 54 -17.44 -1.67 2.99
N VAL A 55 -16.31 -2.23 3.40
CA VAL A 55 -16.24 -2.91 4.67
C VAL A 55 -16.51 -1.81 5.68
N THR A 56 -17.80 -1.62 5.94
CA THR A 56 -18.28 -1.04 7.18
C THR A 56 -17.50 -1.79 8.24
N LEU A 57 -16.54 -1.11 8.86
CA LEU A 57 -16.07 -1.51 10.18
C LEU A 57 -17.26 -1.21 11.07
N ASP A 58 -18.20 -2.15 11.09
CA ASP A 58 -19.22 -2.21 12.10
C ASP A 58 -18.47 -2.41 13.41
N ASP A 59 -18.63 -1.44 14.29
CA ASP A 59 -18.09 -1.43 15.63
C ASP A 59 -18.73 -2.59 16.39
N GLY A 60 -18.12 -3.77 16.31
CA GLY A 60 -18.44 -4.93 17.15
C GLY A 60 -18.89 -6.18 16.39
N GLY A 61 -18.03 -7.20 16.36
CA GLY A 61 -18.46 -8.57 16.05
C GLY A 61 -17.40 -9.42 15.38
N LEU A 62 -16.47 -9.95 16.17
CA LEU A 62 -15.70 -11.14 15.80
C LEU A 62 -16.51 -12.38 16.23
N ASP A 63 -17.53 -12.71 15.44
CA ASP A 63 -18.31 -13.96 15.47
C ASP A 63 -18.29 -14.42 14.00
N ASP A 64 -17.50 -15.36 13.49
CA ASP A 64 -17.07 -16.65 13.99
C ASP A 64 -15.74 -17.00 13.31
N GLY A 65 -14.66 -17.18 14.07
CA GLY A 65 -13.42 -17.70 13.50
C GLY A 65 -12.17 -17.34 14.27
N VAL A 66 -12.10 -17.79 15.53
CA VAL A 66 -10.89 -17.87 16.37
C VAL A 66 -10.02 -16.60 16.37
N ASN A 67 -10.31 -15.74 17.34
CA ASN A 67 -9.52 -14.55 17.61
C ASN A 67 -8.23 -14.91 18.38
N LEU A 68 -7.23 -15.45 17.67
CA LEU A 68 -5.96 -15.84 18.25
C LEU A 68 -5.17 -14.59 18.69
N SER A 69 -4.80 -14.52 19.96
CA SER A 69 -3.89 -13.49 20.43
C SER A 69 -2.49 -13.70 19.85
N THR A 70 -1.72 -12.62 19.66
CA THR A 70 -0.33 -12.73 19.17
C THR A 70 0.52 -13.68 20.01
N SER A 71 0.22 -13.82 21.30
CA SER A 71 0.88 -14.79 22.19
C SER A 71 0.50 -16.25 21.87
N GLU A 72 -0.74 -16.53 21.48
CA GLU A 72 -1.17 -17.88 21.05
C GLU A 72 -0.60 -18.25 19.68
N ILE A 73 -0.42 -17.26 18.81
CA ILE A 73 0.23 -17.44 17.52
C ILE A 73 1.73 -17.75 17.71
N LEU A 74 2.37 -17.15 18.72
CA LEU A 74 3.78 -17.41 19.03
C LEU A 74 4.01 -18.80 19.60
N ASP A 75 3.16 -19.23 20.56
CA ASP A 75 3.19 -20.59 21.15
C ASP A 75 2.96 -21.69 20.08
N LEU A 76 2.18 -21.37 19.03
CA LEU A 76 1.96 -22.25 17.88
C LEU A 76 3.17 -22.33 16.92
N ILE A 77 3.90 -21.22 16.73
CA ILE A 77 5.09 -21.17 15.86
C ILE A 77 6.27 -21.89 16.52
N GLU A 78 6.32 -21.93 17.85
CA GLU A 78 7.35 -22.60 18.64
C GLU A 78 7.20 -24.15 18.68
N GLY A 79 6.42 -24.72 17.76
CA GLY A 79 6.23 -26.15 17.64
C GLY A 79 7.55 -26.90 17.45
N THR A 80 7.89 -27.73 18.45
CA THR A 80 8.96 -28.77 18.52
C THR A 80 10.15 -28.32 19.38
N ASP A 81 10.44 -28.96 20.53
CA ASP A 81 10.51 -30.42 20.65
C ASP A 81 9.74 -31.01 21.84
N SER A 82 9.04 -32.12 21.57
CA SER A 82 8.38 -32.94 22.57
C SER A 82 9.28 -34.12 22.92
N TYR A 83 9.43 -34.37 24.22
CA TYR A 83 9.76 -35.67 24.82
C TYR A 83 11.15 -36.29 24.57
N THR A 84 12.04 -36.21 25.57
CA THR A 84 12.53 -37.38 26.36
C THR A 84 12.95 -36.91 27.74
#